data_AF-A0A0J9U014-F1
#
_entry.id   AF-A0A0J9U014-F1
#
_cell.length_a   1.000
_cell.length_b   1.000
_cell.length_c   1.000
_cell.angle_alpha   90.00
_cell.angle_beta   90.00
_cell.angle_gamma   90.00
#
_symmetry.space_group_name_H-M   'P 1'
#
loop_
_entity.id
_entity.type
_entity.pdbx_description
1 polymer ?
#
loop_
_entity_poly.entity_id
_entity_poly.type
_entity_poly.pdbx_seq_one_letter_code
_entity_poly.pdbx_strand_id
1 'polypeptide(L)'
;MGYNMPNESKYVEYLNYWLKNVITLENDENFAKFFYESLIKIFDAFQLKKELLHKVDDIDDKVFNNMKTLYNLYDNYNKIENERIQSNDVKSKCEEYVNNCKTSYLEGIDKYQKSNDHDFYLALKEFDALYRNENILKNLSFYKYYSTLSSSTNLNGYTDEYCSKVERLKDKYPWICKLCRLFSKNLIDISKLEDEQKRKEKCFYFQYWIYDQIRKKLSGKNNYEPDVVLTLLDVALNINFNLRNNHCTMIYDSSISMEGWKEMKELHDYFEGYDNIKSYRPSDGDGEKLLCEYLTHINELYEKHIKESCVCIRKPNFFCLEKFPHYFKCDKKYYPNALLSSFKCNMEETSQSVESLFKSFTPLGSRFQRKSLKKKQFLYAVQERDRHHSLAEDSERAYGNPSRRRLQLAYQAE
;
A
#
# COMPACT_ATOMS: atom_id res chain seq x y z
N MET A 1 16.57 -7.94 23.72
CA MET A 1 15.22 -8.40 23.32
C MET A 1 14.41 -7.13 23.05
N GLY A 2 13.78 -6.85 21.91
CA GLY A 2 13.54 -7.61 20.69
C GLY A 2 13.58 -6.72 19.45
N TYR A 3 13.46 -7.38 18.31
CA TYR A 3 13.61 -6.86 16.95
C TYR A 3 12.40 -6.03 16.49
N ASN A 4 12.67 -5.07 15.58
CA ASN A 4 11.74 -4.15 14.90
C ASN A 4 11.34 -2.92 15.72
N MET A 5 12.00 -1.78 15.48
CA MET A 5 11.55 -0.48 16.01
C MET A 5 10.60 0.22 15.00
N PRO A 6 9.30 0.41 15.32
CA PRO A 6 8.44 1.40 14.66
C PRO A 6 9.00 2.83 14.77
N ASN A 7 8.49 3.73 13.93
CA ASN A 7 8.74 5.17 13.98
C ASN A 7 8.62 5.70 15.43
N GLU A 8 9.51 6.60 15.85
CA GLU A 8 9.55 7.17 17.21
C GLU A 8 8.19 7.75 17.65
N SER A 9 7.42 8.33 16.72
CA SER A 9 6.03 8.77 16.96
C SER A 9 5.10 7.65 17.42
N LYS A 10 5.18 6.47 16.78
CA LYS A 10 4.33 5.31 17.11
C LYS A 10 4.67 4.74 18.48
N TYR A 11 5.92 4.85 18.91
CA TYR A 11 6.31 4.47 20.27
C TYR A 11 5.75 5.40 21.32
N VAL A 12 5.76 6.70 21.04
CA VAL A 12 5.18 7.69 21.94
C VAL A 12 3.66 7.54 22.02
N GLU A 13 2.98 7.29 20.89
CA GLU A 13 1.55 6.97 20.87
C GLU A 13 1.22 5.69 21.65
N TYR A 14 2.03 4.63 21.48
CA TYR A 14 1.88 3.38 22.25
C TYR A 14 2.15 3.60 23.74
N LEU A 15 3.19 4.36 24.08
CA LEU A 15 3.51 4.72 25.46
C LEU A 15 2.37 5.50 26.10
N ASN A 16 1.79 6.46 25.39
CA ASN A 16 0.67 7.26 25.89
C ASN A 16 -0.56 6.38 26.14
N TYR A 17 -0.90 5.50 25.18
CA TYR A 17 -1.96 4.50 25.37
C TYR A 17 -1.70 3.58 26.56
N TRP A 18 -0.48 3.06 26.70
CA TRP A 18 -0.10 2.17 27.79
C TRP A 18 -0.21 2.88 29.15
N LEU A 19 0.27 4.13 29.24
CA LEU A 19 0.18 4.96 30.44
C LEU A 19 -1.28 5.18 30.83
N LYS A 20 -2.13 5.63 29.90
CA LYS A 20 -3.57 5.79 30.15
C LYS A 20 -4.19 4.47 30.63
N ASN A 21 -3.89 3.35 29.99
CA ASN A 21 -4.42 2.04 30.38
C ASN A 21 -4.00 1.63 31.80
N VAL A 22 -2.74 1.87 32.20
CA VAL A 22 -2.27 1.61 33.57
C VAL A 22 -2.96 2.53 34.58
N ILE A 23 -3.04 3.83 34.29
CA ILE A 23 -3.69 4.82 35.18
C ILE A 23 -5.17 4.51 35.36
N THR A 24 -5.88 4.09 34.31
CA THR A 24 -7.29 3.70 34.39
C THR A 24 -7.51 2.47 35.28
N LEU A 25 -6.52 1.58 35.46
CA LEU A 25 -6.64 0.43 36.37
C LEU A 25 -6.64 0.84 37.86
N GLU A 26 -6.06 1.98 38.20
CA GLU A 26 -6.02 2.50 39.58
C GLU A 26 -7.37 3.07 40.02
N ASN A 27 -8.28 3.41 39.08
CA ASN A 27 -9.62 3.96 39.33
C ASN A 27 -9.64 5.22 40.26
N ASP A 28 -8.60 6.06 40.21
CA ASP A 28 -8.52 7.30 40.99
C ASP A 28 -8.24 8.51 40.07
N GLU A 29 -9.24 9.36 39.88
CA GLU A 29 -9.15 10.57 39.05
C GLU A 29 -8.15 11.59 39.61
N ASN A 30 -8.02 11.69 40.93
CA ASN A 30 -7.07 12.61 41.55
C ASN A 30 -5.63 12.14 41.29
N PHE A 31 -5.42 10.82 41.33
CA PHE A 31 -4.14 10.22 40.96
C PHE A 31 -3.80 10.45 39.49
N ALA A 32 -4.74 10.24 38.57
CA ALA A 32 -4.52 10.46 37.14
C ALA A 32 -4.09 11.91 36.85
N LYS A 33 -4.80 12.88 37.42
CA LYS A 33 -4.47 14.30 37.29
C LYS A 33 -3.10 14.61 37.88
N PHE A 34 -2.83 14.14 39.10
CA PHE A 34 -1.53 14.31 39.75
C PHE A 34 -0.39 13.70 38.93
N PHE A 35 -0.61 12.53 38.32
CA PHE A 35 0.38 11.84 37.50
C PHE A 35 0.77 12.68 36.28
N TYR A 36 -0.19 13.13 35.48
CA TYR A 36 0.10 13.92 34.27
C TYR A 36 0.69 15.30 34.60
N GLU A 37 0.24 15.95 35.68
CA GLU A 37 0.86 17.21 36.15
C GLU A 37 2.32 16.99 36.58
N SER A 38 2.62 15.86 37.22
CA SER A 38 3.98 15.49 37.62
C SER A 38 4.84 15.14 36.41
N LEU A 39 4.27 14.46 35.42
CA LEU A 39 4.94 14.08 34.17
C LEU A 39 5.40 15.32 33.40
N ILE A 40 4.58 16.38 33.33
CA ILE A 40 4.95 17.66 32.70
C ILE A 40 6.18 18.28 33.39
N LYS A 41 6.23 18.25 34.72
CA LYS A 41 7.39 18.76 35.49
C LYS A 41 8.66 17.94 35.25
N ILE A 42 8.52 16.63 35.06
CA ILE A 42 9.64 15.75 34.68
C ILE A 42 10.11 16.12 33.27
N PHE A 43 9.20 16.29 32.31
CA PHE A 43 9.57 16.69 30.96
C PHE A 43 10.31 18.03 30.92
N ASP A 44 9.96 18.97 31.81
CA ASP A 44 10.70 20.21 32.03
C ASP A 44 12.12 19.96 32.54
N ALA A 45 12.23 19.22 33.65
CA ALA A 45 13.51 18.99 34.33
C ALA A 45 14.54 18.30 33.42
N PHE A 46 14.08 17.42 32.53
CA PHE A 46 14.92 16.69 31.59
C PHE A 46 14.99 17.32 30.19
N GLN A 47 14.45 18.53 29.99
CA GLN A 47 14.42 19.24 28.70
C GLN A 47 13.72 18.46 27.56
N LEU A 48 12.82 17.54 27.91
CA LEU A 48 12.06 16.69 26.98
C LEU A 48 10.74 17.32 26.51
N LYS A 49 10.39 18.51 27.02
CA LYS A 49 9.12 19.20 26.67
C LYS A 49 8.89 19.29 25.17
N LYS A 50 9.90 19.67 24.39
CA LYS A 50 9.73 19.84 22.93
C LYS A 50 9.39 18.52 22.22
N GLU A 51 9.82 17.39 22.78
CA GLU A 51 9.69 16.07 22.17
C GLU A 51 8.42 15.35 22.61
N LEU A 52 8.01 15.51 23.87
CA LEU A 52 6.96 14.70 24.51
C LEU A 52 5.72 15.50 24.96
N LEU A 53 5.82 16.83 25.13
CA LEU A 53 4.68 17.66 25.51
C LEU A 53 3.63 17.62 24.38
N HIS A 54 2.38 17.32 24.73
CA HIS A 54 1.25 17.07 23.81
C HIS A 54 1.32 15.76 23.01
N LYS A 55 2.33 14.91 23.26
CA LYS A 55 2.35 13.53 22.73
C LYS A 55 2.11 12.47 23.79
N VAL A 56 2.42 12.81 25.05
CA VAL A 56 2.11 12.00 26.24
C VAL A 56 1.29 12.85 27.19
N ASP A 57 -0.01 12.63 27.19
CA ASP A 57 -1.03 13.43 27.87
C ASP A 57 -2.27 12.58 28.21
N ASP A 58 -3.19 13.16 28.97
CA ASP A 58 -4.42 12.45 29.33
C ASP A 58 -5.34 12.31 28.11
N ILE A 59 -5.31 11.12 27.51
CA ILE A 59 -6.10 10.80 26.33
C ILE A 59 -7.59 10.83 26.68
N ASP A 60 -8.37 11.50 25.84
CA ASP A 60 -9.84 11.49 25.90
C ASP A 60 -10.39 10.05 25.95
N ASP A 61 -11.33 9.79 26.85
CA ASP A 61 -11.81 8.44 27.13
C ASP A 61 -12.47 7.78 25.91
N LYS A 62 -13.09 8.56 25.00
CA LYS A 62 -13.65 8.02 23.76
C LYS A 62 -12.53 7.57 22.82
N VAL A 63 -11.48 8.38 22.67
CA VAL A 63 -10.29 8.04 21.87
C VAL A 63 -9.58 6.82 22.45
N PHE A 64 -9.38 6.80 23.77
CA PHE A 64 -8.77 5.67 24.47
C PHE A 64 -9.55 4.37 24.26
N ASN A 65 -10.88 4.42 24.36
CA ASN A 65 -11.74 3.26 24.13
C ASN A 65 -11.72 2.76 22.68
N ASN A 66 -11.54 3.65 21.70
CA ASN A 66 -11.33 3.27 20.31
C ASN A 66 -9.96 2.59 20.13
N MET A 67 -8.90 3.18 20.68
CA MET A 67 -7.55 2.59 20.66
C MET A 67 -7.51 1.22 21.32
N LYS A 68 -8.23 1.03 22.43
CA LYS A 68 -8.33 -0.26 23.13
C LYS A 68 -8.96 -1.35 22.26
N THR A 69 -10.00 -1.02 21.51
CA THR A 69 -10.62 -1.96 20.56
C THR A 69 -9.65 -2.36 19.46
N LEU A 70 -8.93 -1.39 18.86
CA LEU A 70 -7.90 -1.70 17.85
C LEU A 70 -6.75 -2.52 18.46
N TYR A 71 -6.29 -2.18 19.66
CA TYR A 71 -5.24 -2.92 20.35
C TYR A 71 -5.62 -4.39 20.52
N ASN A 72 -6.81 -4.68 21.05
CA ASN A 72 -7.29 -6.05 21.23
C ASN A 72 -7.37 -6.80 19.88
N LEU A 73 -7.81 -6.11 18.84
CA LEU A 73 -7.92 -6.66 17.49
C LEU A 73 -6.55 -7.07 16.91
N TYR A 74 -5.56 -6.18 16.99
CA TYR A 74 -4.19 -6.44 16.52
C TYR A 74 -3.41 -7.41 17.43
N ASP A 75 -3.65 -7.40 18.74
CA ASP A 75 -3.03 -8.33 19.68
C ASP A 75 -3.44 -9.78 19.39
N ASN A 76 -4.74 -10.03 19.24
CA ASN A 76 -5.23 -11.36 18.87
C ASN A 76 -4.73 -11.79 17.49
N TYR A 77 -4.66 -10.88 16.52
CA TYR A 77 -4.04 -11.18 15.22
C TYR A 77 -2.56 -11.56 15.35
N ASN A 78 -1.79 -10.82 16.14
CA ASN A 78 -0.38 -11.12 16.37
C ASN A 78 -0.18 -12.46 17.08
N LYS A 79 -1.09 -12.83 17.99
CA LYS A 79 -1.10 -14.15 18.64
C LYS A 79 -1.36 -15.27 17.64
N ILE A 80 -2.33 -15.09 16.74
CA ILE A 80 -2.59 -16.04 15.64
C ILE A 80 -1.34 -16.26 14.79
N GLU A 81 -0.63 -15.19 14.44
CA GLU A 81 0.53 -15.28 13.53
C GLU A 81 1.81 -15.76 14.20
N ASN A 82 2.05 -15.41 15.48
CA ASN A 82 3.38 -15.52 16.08
C ASN A 82 3.45 -16.35 17.36
N GLU A 83 2.32 -16.65 18.02
CA GLU A 83 2.36 -17.35 19.31
C GLU A 83 2.64 -18.84 19.12
N ARG A 84 3.68 -19.35 19.80
CA ARG A 84 4.01 -20.77 19.80
C ARG A 84 3.17 -21.49 20.85
N ILE A 85 2.10 -22.14 20.42
CA ILE A 85 1.23 -22.94 21.28
C ILE A 85 1.76 -24.38 21.39
N GLN A 86 1.68 -24.97 22.59
CA GLN A 86 2.00 -26.38 22.81
C GLN A 86 1.01 -27.30 22.06
N SER A 87 1.47 -28.44 21.53
CA SER A 87 0.75 -29.21 20.50
C SER A 87 -0.68 -29.63 20.83
N ASN A 88 -1.04 -29.72 22.10
CA ASN A 88 -2.32 -30.27 22.54
C ASN A 88 -3.44 -29.21 22.59
N ASP A 89 -3.09 -27.91 22.58
CA ASP A 89 -4.04 -26.79 22.74
C ASP A 89 -4.11 -25.86 21.52
N VAL A 90 -3.39 -26.18 20.43
CA VAL A 90 -3.26 -25.28 19.26
C VAL A 90 -4.62 -24.90 18.70
N LYS A 91 -5.50 -25.90 18.52
CA LYS A 91 -6.81 -25.68 17.90
C LYS A 91 -7.71 -24.79 18.75
N SER A 92 -7.83 -25.07 20.05
CA SER A 92 -8.71 -24.31 20.96
C SER A 92 -8.24 -22.86 21.13
N LYS A 93 -6.93 -22.63 21.26
CA LYS A 93 -6.38 -21.27 21.38
C LYS A 93 -6.47 -20.47 20.09
N CYS A 94 -6.22 -21.08 18.94
CA CYS A 94 -6.43 -20.41 17.65
C CYS A 94 -7.91 -20.03 17.45
N GLU A 95 -8.84 -20.93 17.78
CA GLU A 95 -10.28 -20.63 17.76
C GLU A 95 -10.64 -19.47 18.70
N GLU A 96 -10.07 -19.45 19.91
CA GLU A 96 -10.22 -18.35 20.87
C GLU A 96 -9.76 -17.01 20.29
N TYR A 97 -8.52 -16.93 19.76
CA TYR A 97 -7.99 -15.68 19.21
C TYR A 97 -8.78 -15.19 17.99
N VAL A 98 -9.20 -16.12 17.10
CA VAL A 98 -10.04 -15.77 15.95
C VAL A 98 -11.38 -15.21 16.40
N ASN A 99 -12.01 -15.82 17.41
CA ASN A 99 -13.26 -15.31 17.98
C ASN A 99 -13.06 -13.93 18.64
N ASN A 100 -11.96 -13.73 19.36
CA ASN A 100 -11.65 -12.44 19.98
C ASN A 100 -11.39 -11.35 18.93
N CYS A 101 -10.70 -11.65 17.82
CA CYS A 101 -10.56 -10.75 16.69
C CYS A 101 -11.93 -10.37 16.12
N LYS A 102 -12.79 -11.37 15.84
CA LYS A 102 -14.14 -11.15 15.29
C LYS A 102 -14.97 -10.25 16.21
N THR A 103 -14.99 -10.53 17.51
CA THR A 103 -15.71 -9.73 18.51
C THR A 103 -15.19 -8.29 18.53
N SER A 104 -13.88 -8.10 18.65
CA SER A 104 -13.26 -6.77 18.69
C SER A 104 -13.54 -5.96 17.41
N TYR A 105 -13.52 -6.61 16.25
CA TYR A 105 -13.83 -5.97 14.97
C TYR A 105 -15.28 -5.49 14.89
N LEU A 106 -16.23 -6.35 15.27
CA LEU A 106 -17.66 -6.02 15.28
C LEU A 106 -17.97 -4.90 16.28
N GLU A 107 -17.36 -4.93 17.47
CA GLU A 107 -17.44 -3.83 18.44
C GLU A 107 -16.91 -2.52 17.84
N GLY A 108 -15.80 -2.57 17.10
CA GLY A 108 -15.26 -1.41 16.40
C GLY A 108 -16.24 -0.83 15.38
N ILE A 109 -16.88 -1.69 14.58
CA ILE A 109 -17.89 -1.25 13.60
C ILE A 109 -19.10 -0.60 14.27
N ASP A 110 -19.62 -1.18 15.36
CA ASP A 110 -20.73 -0.60 16.13
C ASP A 110 -20.35 0.77 16.75
N LYS A 111 -19.13 0.89 17.31
CA LYS A 111 -18.60 2.16 17.82
C LYS A 111 -18.47 3.22 16.74
N TYR A 112 -17.99 2.84 15.54
CA TYR A 112 -17.93 3.75 14.40
C TYR A 112 -19.34 4.23 14.01
N GLN A 113 -20.31 3.33 13.88
CA GLN A 113 -21.68 3.70 13.50
C GLN A 113 -22.32 4.69 14.47
N LYS A 114 -21.98 4.61 15.76
CA LYS A 114 -22.48 5.52 16.81
C LYS A 114 -21.76 6.86 16.84
N SER A 115 -20.48 6.90 16.48
CA SER A 115 -19.62 8.08 16.66
C SER A 115 -19.32 8.85 15.37
N ASN A 116 -19.48 8.20 14.21
CA ASN A 116 -19.06 8.66 12.90
C ASN A 116 -17.58 9.11 12.83
N ASP A 117 -16.72 8.50 13.65
CA ASP A 117 -15.28 8.76 13.68
C ASP A 117 -14.58 8.13 12.45
N HIS A 118 -14.18 9.00 11.51
CA HIS A 118 -13.64 8.55 10.23
C HIS A 118 -12.23 7.95 10.36
N ASP A 119 -11.39 8.49 11.23
CA ASP A 119 -10.03 7.99 11.43
C ASP A 119 -10.05 6.59 12.06
N PHE A 120 -10.97 6.38 13.01
CA PHE A 120 -11.20 5.06 13.59
C PHE A 120 -11.71 4.05 12.56
N TYR A 121 -12.60 4.46 11.67
CA TYR A 121 -13.07 3.61 10.57
C TYR A 121 -11.94 3.24 9.59
N LEU A 122 -11.07 4.18 9.23
CA LEU A 122 -9.92 3.91 8.38
C LEU A 122 -8.98 2.88 9.03
N ALA A 123 -8.71 3.01 10.33
CA ALA A 123 -7.88 2.05 11.07
C ALA A 123 -8.51 0.63 11.11
N LEU A 124 -9.84 0.54 11.26
CA LEU A 124 -10.57 -0.74 11.15
C LEU A 124 -10.46 -1.30 9.73
N LYS A 125 -10.58 -0.47 8.70
CA LYS A 125 -10.42 -0.88 7.29
C LYS A 125 -9.00 -1.34 6.95
N GLU A 126 -7.99 -0.71 7.53
CA GLU A 126 -6.61 -1.19 7.40
C GLU A 126 -6.43 -2.58 8.02
N PHE A 127 -6.99 -2.82 9.21
CA PHE A 127 -6.98 -4.15 9.82
C PHE A 127 -7.76 -5.16 8.99
N ASP A 128 -8.94 -4.77 8.50
CA ASP A 128 -9.78 -5.61 7.65
C ASP A 128 -9.02 -6.04 6.39
N ALA A 129 -8.34 -5.11 5.73
CA ALA A 129 -7.48 -5.39 4.59
C ALA A 129 -6.28 -6.29 4.96
N LEU A 130 -5.66 -6.11 6.14
CA LEU A 130 -4.59 -6.96 6.66
C LEU A 130 -5.07 -8.40 6.87
N TYR A 131 -6.17 -8.56 7.61
CA TYR A 131 -6.74 -9.87 7.96
C TYR A 131 -7.30 -10.60 6.74
N ARG A 132 -7.96 -9.87 5.82
CA ARG A 132 -8.64 -10.44 4.63
C ARG A 132 -7.68 -10.78 3.48
N ASN A 133 -6.67 -9.96 3.21
CA ASN A 133 -5.72 -10.23 2.13
C ASN A 133 -4.89 -11.51 2.38
N GLU A 134 -4.72 -11.92 3.64
CA GLU A 134 -3.96 -13.12 3.94
C GLU A 134 -4.68 -14.42 3.59
N ASN A 135 -6.02 -14.53 3.66
CA ASN A 135 -6.69 -15.83 3.47
C ASN A 135 -6.83 -16.27 2.00
N ILE A 136 -7.10 -15.34 1.07
CA ILE A 136 -7.17 -15.67 -0.37
C ILE A 136 -5.75 -15.81 -0.95
N LEU A 137 -4.82 -14.95 -0.53
CA LEU A 137 -3.48 -14.89 -1.11
C LEU A 137 -2.50 -15.90 -0.47
N LYS A 138 -2.67 -16.36 0.79
CA LYS A 138 -1.79 -17.39 1.43
C LYS A 138 -1.76 -18.70 0.64
N ASN A 139 -2.84 -19.05 -0.06
CA ASN A 139 -2.91 -20.24 -0.91
C ASN A 139 -2.20 -20.07 -2.26
N LEU A 140 -1.78 -18.85 -2.61
CA LEU A 140 -1.08 -18.55 -3.84
C LEU A 140 0.43 -18.70 -3.64
N SER A 141 1.08 -19.38 -4.58
CA SER A 141 2.51 -19.72 -4.54
C SER A 141 3.42 -18.50 -4.33
N PHE A 142 2.99 -17.32 -4.78
CA PHE A 142 3.73 -16.08 -4.63
C PHE A 142 3.75 -15.52 -3.21
N TYR A 143 2.67 -15.68 -2.44
CA TYR A 143 2.64 -15.20 -1.05
C TYR A 143 3.69 -15.95 -0.23
N LYS A 144 3.75 -17.28 -0.37
CA LYS A 144 4.79 -18.11 0.24
C LYS A 144 6.20 -17.65 -0.15
N TYR A 145 6.39 -17.20 -1.39
CA TYR A 145 7.67 -16.68 -1.84
C TYR A 145 8.03 -15.34 -1.16
N TYR A 146 7.09 -14.40 -1.06
CA TYR A 146 7.31 -13.15 -0.31
C TYR A 146 7.63 -13.37 1.17
N SER A 147 6.97 -14.35 1.82
CA SER A 147 7.31 -14.74 3.20
C SER A 147 8.74 -15.29 3.29
N THR A 148 9.18 -16.03 2.27
CA THR A 148 10.57 -16.55 2.19
C THR A 148 11.57 -15.41 2.08
N LEU A 149 11.32 -14.42 1.23
CA LEU A 149 12.16 -13.22 1.09
C LEU A 149 12.25 -12.42 2.40
N SER A 150 11.17 -12.40 3.18
CA SER A 150 11.08 -11.67 4.45
C SER A 150 11.71 -12.41 5.64
N SER A 151 12.03 -13.69 5.47
CA SER A 151 12.55 -14.54 6.54
C SER A 151 14.01 -14.21 6.87
N SER A 152 14.27 -13.85 8.13
CA SER A 152 15.61 -13.56 8.65
C SER A 152 16.39 -14.80 9.10
N THR A 153 15.93 -16.01 8.77
CA THR A 153 16.67 -17.23 9.09
C THR A 153 18.00 -17.25 8.32
N ASN A 154 19.09 -17.57 9.03
CA ASN A 154 20.43 -17.76 8.47
C ASN A 154 21.02 -16.54 7.75
N LEU A 155 21.06 -15.38 8.41
CA LEU A 155 21.93 -14.26 7.99
C LEU A 155 23.41 -14.52 8.30
N ASN A 156 23.72 -15.56 9.09
CA ASN A 156 25.09 -15.96 9.43
C ASN A 156 25.82 -16.48 8.17
N GLY A 157 26.86 -15.77 7.73
CA GLY A 157 27.67 -16.12 6.56
C GLY A 157 27.49 -15.20 5.34
N TYR A 158 26.53 -14.28 5.36
CA TYR A 158 26.43 -13.23 4.35
C TYR A 158 27.27 -12.03 4.78
N THR A 159 28.21 -11.63 3.94
CA THR A 159 29.13 -10.53 4.22
C THR A 159 28.39 -9.19 4.11
N ASP A 160 28.60 -8.32 5.09
CA ASP A 160 28.14 -6.92 5.08
C ASP A 160 28.85 -6.07 4.01
N GLU A 161 29.74 -6.66 3.22
CA GLU A 161 30.56 -6.03 2.19
C GLU A 161 29.73 -5.20 1.22
N TYR A 162 28.62 -5.74 0.72
CA TYR A 162 27.75 -5.03 -0.21
C TYR A 162 26.95 -3.90 0.48
N CYS A 163 26.83 -3.94 1.80
CA CYS A 163 26.00 -3.03 2.59
C CYS A 163 26.78 -1.89 3.26
N SER A 164 28.11 -1.79 3.09
CA SER A 164 28.89 -0.74 3.76
C SER A 164 28.42 0.68 3.43
N LYS A 165 28.02 0.95 2.17
CA LYS A 165 27.49 2.26 1.77
C LYS A 165 26.15 2.61 2.40
N VAL A 166 25.41 1.62 2.89
CA VAL A 166 24.12 1.80 3.56
C VAL A 166 24.31 2.33 4.99
N GLU A 167 25.50 2.16 5.59
CA GLU A 167 25.77 2.59 6.97
C GLU A 167 25.56 4.10 7.18
N ARG A 168 25.83 4.93 6.17
CA ARG A 168 25.59 6.38 6.22
C ARG A 168 24.13 6.77 6.47
N LEU A 169 23.20 5.86 6.16
CA LEU A 169 21.75 6.07 6.31
C LEU A 169 21.20 5.53 7.63
N LYS A 170 22.02 4.79 8.38
CA LYS A 170 21.58 4.05 9.57
C LYS A 170 20.96 4.94 10.64
N ASP A 171 21.54 6.11 10.88
CA ASP A 171 21.06 7.01 11.94
C ASP A 171 19.67 7.58 11.61
N LYS A 172 19.44 7.94 10.34
CA LYS A 172 18.13 8.41 9.85
C LYS A 172 17.12 7.28 9.67
N TYR A 173 17.60 6.09 9.29
CA TYR A 173 16.80 4.91 8.97
C TYR A 173 17.37 3.64 9.64
N PRO A 174 17.14 3.42 10.95
CA PRO A 174 17.75 2.29 11.67
C PRO A 174 17.46 0.89 11.09
N TRP A 175 16.38 0.77 10.31
CA TRP A 175 15.97 -0.46 9.63
C TRP A 175 16.77 -0.78 8.36
N ILE A 176 17.51 0.18 7.79
CA ILE A 176 18.10 0.07 6.45
C ILE A 176 19.19 -1.00 6.36
N CYS A 177 20.02 -1.16 7.40
CA CYS A 177 21.06 -2.19 7.42
C CYS A 177 20.46 -3.60 7.41
N LYS A 178 19.39 -3.84 8.19
CA LYS A 178 18.69 -5.14 8.20
C LYS A 178 18.06 -5.42 6.84
N LEU A 179 17.44 -4.41 6.22
CA LEU A 179 16.86 -4.55 4.89
C LEU A 179 17.95 -4.86 3.85
N CYS A 180 19.10 -4.18 3.89
CA CYS A 180 20.21 -4.42 2.97
C CYS A 180 20.77 -5.85 3.08
N ARG A 181 20.87 -6.41 4.30
CA ARG A 181 21.29 -7.80 4.49
C ARG A 181 20.32 -8.79 3.84
N LEU A 182 19.01 -8.60 4.05
CA LEU A 182 17.98 -9.42 3.41
C LEU A 182 18.00 -9.24 1.89
N PHE A 183 18.12 -8.00 1.42
CA PHE A 183 18.27 -7.65 0.01
C PHE A 183 19.41 -8.46 -0.63
N SER A 184 20.60 -8.37 -0.03
CA SER A 184 21.82 -8.98 -0.57
C SER A 184 21.73 -10.50 -0.59
N LYS A 185 21.29 -11.11 0.52
CA LYS A 185 21.04 -12.55 0.61
C LYS A 185 20.08 -13.02 -0.47
N ASN A 186 18.90 -12.40 -0.57
CA ASN A 186 17.87 -12.83 -1.50
C ASN A 186 18.32 -12.70 -2.96
N LEU A 187 18.99 -11.60 -3.31
CA LEU A 187 19.53 -11.40 -4.65
C LEU A 187 20.57 -12.47 -5.02
N ILE A 188 21.49 -12.77 -4.09
CA ILE A 188 22.48 -13.84 -4.26
C ILE A 188 21.79 -15.22 -4.39
N ASP A 189 20.79 -15.52 -3.55
CA ASP A 189 20.08 -16.79 -3.61
C ASP A 189 19.30 -16.97 -4.93
N ILE A 190 18.68 -15.91 -5.45
CA ILE A 190 18.03 -15.93 -6.76
C ILE A 190 19.06 -16.18 -7.87
N SER A 191 20.25 -15.59 -7.77
CA SER A 191 21.32 -15.78 -8.77
C SER A 191 21.84 -17.22 -8.87
N LYS A 192 21.64 -18.04 -7.83
CA LYS A 192 22.03 -19.46 -7.82
C LYS A 192 21.05 -20.34 -8.60
N LEU A 193 19.86 -19.83 -8.98
CA LEU A 193 18.90 -20.58 -9.77
C LEU A 193 19.43 -20.78 -11.20
N GLU A 194 19.55 -22.03 -11.63
CA GLU A 194 20.02 -22.37 -12.98
C GLU A 194 18.99 -22.02 -14.06
N ASP A 195 17.71 -22.33 -13.79
CA ASP A 195 16.59 -22.06 -14.68
C ASP A 195 16.39 -20.55 -14.89
N GLU A 196 16.68 -20.07 -16.10
CA GLU A 196 16.62 -18.65 -16.46
C GLU A 196 15.22 -18.06 -16.31
N GLN A 197 14.18 -18.80 -16.72
CA GLN A 197 12.81 -18.30 -16.68
C GLN A 197 12.34 -18.16 -15.23
N LYS A 198 12.57 -19.18 -14.41
CA LYS A 198 12.28 -19.10 -12.97
C LYS A 198 13.08 -18.00 -12.31
N ARG A 199 14.35 -17.84 -12.66
CA ARG A 199 15.18 -16.76 -12.12
C ARG A 199 14.59 -15.39 -12.44
N LYS A 200 14.19 -15.13 -13.69
CA LYS A 200 13.53 -13.87 -14.10
C LYS A 200 12.24 -13.61 -13.32
N GLU A 201 11.38 -14.63 -13.20
CA GLU A 201 10.15 -14.55 -12.38
C GLU A 201 10.48 -14.16 -10.93
N LYS A 202 11.45 -14.83 -10.31
CA LYS A 202 11.88 -14.54 -8.93
C LYS A 202 12.52 -13.16 -8.79
N CYS A 203 13.22 -12.66 -9.81
CA CYS A 203 13.73 -11.28 -9.82
C CYS A 203 12.59 -10.25 -9.77
N PHE A 204 11.48 -10.46 -10.50
CA PHE A 204 10.34 -9.53 -10.45
C PHE A 204 9.65 -9.54 -9.07
N TYR A 205 9.40 -10.71 -8.50
CA TYR A 205 8.92 -10.80 -7.12
C TYR A 205 9.85 -10.09 -6.14
N PHE A 206 11.17 -10.32 -6.24
CA PHE A 206 12.14 -9.68 -5.38
C PHE A 206 12.13 -8.15 -5.50
N GLN A 207 12.03 -7.63 -6.72
CA GLN A 207 11.93 -6.19 -6.98
C GLN A 207 10.72 -5.59 -6.28
N TYR A 208 9.52 -6.15 -6.50
CA TYR A 208 8.31 -5.65 -5.88
C TYR A 208 8.30 -5.81 -4.36
N TRP A 209 8.89 -6.88 -3.85
CA TRP A 209 9.09 -7.07 -2.42
C TRP A 209 9.93 -5.94 -1.82
N ILE A 210 11.04 -5.56 -2.45
CA ILE A 210 11.89 -4.46 -1.94
C ILE A 210 11.15 -3.13 -1.93
N TYR A 211 10.47 -2.76 -3.01
CA TYR A 211 9.69 -1.52 -3.02
C TYR A 211 8.57 -1.52 -1.98
N ASP A 212 7.92 -2.66 -1.77
CA ASP A 212 6.90 -2.85 -0.73
C ASP A 212 7.48 -2.70 0.69
N GLN A 213 8.66 -3.27 0.95
CA GLN A 213 9.36 -3.10 2.23
C GLN A 213 9.73 -1.64 2.47
N ILE A 214 10.31 -0.96 1.49
CA ILE A 214 10.68 0.46 1.60
C ILE A 214 9.43 1.30 1.86
N ARG A 215 8.35 1.11 1.08
CA ARG A 215 7.08 1.82 1.25
C ARG A 215 6.57 1.67 2.69
N LYS A 216 6.44 0.43 3.18
CA LYS A 216 5.94 0.12 4.54
C LYS A 216 6.78 0.76 5.64
N LYS A 217 8.10 0.88 5.45
CA LYS A 217 9.01 1.50 6.43
C LYS A 217 8.98 3.02 6.39
N LEU A 218 8.55 3.61 5.28
CA LEU A 218 8.43 5.06 5.11
C LEU A 218 6.99 5.57 5.34
N SER A 219 5.99 4.68 5.45
CA SER A 219 4.59 5.01 5.77
C SER A 219 4.49 5.85 7.05
N GLY A 220 4.03 7.09 6.91
CA GLY A 220 3.96 8.10 7.99
C GLY A 220 4.74 9.39 7.69
N LYS A 221 5.52 9.44 6.62
CA LYS A 221 6.10 10.66 6.05
C LYS A 221 5.74 10.74 4.57
N ASN A 222 5.20 11.86 4.12
CA ASN A 222 4.71 12.05 2.75
C ASN A 222 5.82 12.13 1.66
N ASN A 223 7.02 11.60 1.93
CA ASN A 223 8.16 11.77 1.05
C ASN A 223 8.73 10.40 0.66
N TYR A 224 8.52 10.04 -0.60
CA TYR A 224 9.46 9.22 -1.34
C TYR A 224 10.88 9.71 -1.01
N GLU A 225 11.75 8.82 -0.52
CA GLU A 225 13.13 9.15 -0.16
C GLU A 225 14.06 8.55 -1.24
N PRO A 226 14.49 9.35 -2.23
CA PRO A 226 15.31 8.84 -3.33
C PRO A 226 16.61 8.24 -2.83
N ASP A 227 17.23 8.80 -1.79
CA ASP A 227 18.54 8.37 -1.30
C ASP A 227 18.52 6.93 -0.75
N VAL A 228 17.43 6.54 -0.08
CA VAL A 228 17.21 5.16 0.37
C VAL A 228 17.15 4.20 -0.82
N VAL A 229 16.33 4.54 -1.82
CA VAL A 229 16.12 3.68 -2.99
C VAL A 229 17.39 3.58 -3.83
N LEU A 230 18.02 4.72 -4.13
CA LEU A 230 19.26 4.79 -4.92
C LEU A 230 20.41 4.04 -4.23
N THR A 231 20.53 4.14 -2.90
CA THR A 231 21.56 3.40 -2.17
C THR A 231 21.33 1.89 -2.27
N LEU A 232 20.09 1.41 -2.15
CA LEU A 232 19.79 -0.03 -2.33
C LEU A 232 19.96 -0.49 -3.78
N LEU A 233 19.70 0.37 -4.77
CA LEU A 233 20.00 0.06 -6.17
C LEU A 233 21.49 -0.08 -6.44
N ASP A 234 22.33 0.76 -5.81
CA ASP A 234 23.78 0.62 -5.88
C ASP A 234 24.26 -0.71 -5.28
N VAL A 235 23.66 -1.15 -4.17
CA VAL A 235 23.88 -2.51 -3.62
C VAL A 235 23.56 -3.57 -4.68
N ALA A 236 22.41 -3.46 -5.34
CA ALA A 236 21.99 -4.39 -6.39
C ALA A 236 22.98 -4.42 -7.57
N LEU A 237 23.43 -3.24 -8.01
CA LEU A 237 24.40 -3.10 -9.10
C LEU A 237 25.73 -3.77 -8.74
N ASN A 238 26.25 -3.53 -7.54
CA ASN A 238 27.52 -4.12 -7.09
C ASN A 238 27.42 -5.65 -6.99
N ILE A 239 26.31 -6.18 -6.45
CA ILE A 239 26.08 -7.63 -6.41
C ILE A 239 26.01 -8.20 -7.83
N ASN A 240 25.18 -7.61 -8.69
CA ASN A 240 25.01 -8.07 -10.08
C ASN A 240 26.31 -8.02 -10.89
N PHE A 241 27.17 -7.01 -10.66
CA PHE A 241 28.47 -6.91 -11.32
C PHE A 241 29.40 -8.09 -10.96
N ASN A 242 29.34 -8.54 -9.70
CA ASN A 242 30.12 -9.69 -9.23
C ASN A 242 29.51 -11.04 -9.64
N LEU A 243 28.30 -11.05 -10.21
CA LEU A 243 27.63 -12.25 -10.71
C LEU A 243 27.93 -12.43 -12.20
N ARG A 244 28.43 -13.61 -12.59
CA ARG A 244 28.90 -13.87 -13.96
C ARG A 244 27.82 -13.65 -15.03
N ASN A 245 26.60 -14.21 -14.87
CA ASN A 245 25.51 -14.12 -15.87
C ASN A 245 24.08 -14.25 -15.30
N ASN A 246 23.91 -14.43 -13.98
CA ASN A 246 22.61 -14.69 -13.35
C ASN A 246 22.09 -13.45 -12.59
N HIS A 247 22.21 -12.28 -13.21
CA HIS A 247 21.84 -11.01 -12.60
C HIS A 247 20.31 -10.81 -12.55
N CYS A 248 19.85 -10.11 -11.51
CA CYS A 248 18.50 -9.54 -11.49
C CYS A 248 18.58 -8.03 -11.73
N THR A 249 18.20 -7.58 -12.91
CA THR A 249 18.11 -6.14 -13.20
C THR A 249 16.94 -5.55 -12.44
N MET A 250 17.24 -4.60 -11.55
CA MET A 250 16.23 -3.84 -10.83
C MET A 250 15.73 -2.69 -11.71
N ILE A 251 14.41 -2.64 -11.92
CA ILE A 251 13.77 -1.54 -12.65
C ILE A 251 13.57 -0.39 -11.68
N TYR A 252 14.00 0.81 -12.08
CA TYR A 252 13.82 2.03 -11.31
C TYR A 252 13.38 3.16 -12.24
N ASP A 253 12.33 3.87 -11.83
CA ASP A 253 11.85 5.08 -12.48
C ASP A 253 11.42 6.06 -11.38
N SER A 254 12.09 7.21 -11.33
CA SER A 254 11.86 8.24 -10.32
C SER A 254 10.51 8.95 -10.47
N SER A 255 9.82 8.77 -11.60
CA SER A 255 8.46 9.30 -11.82
C SER A 255 7.38 8.43 -11.16
N ILE A 256 7.70 7.18 -10.81
CA ILE A 256 6.76 6.26 -10.17
C ILE A 256 6.70 6.54 -8.67
N SER A 257 5.51 6.86 -8.18
CA SER A 257 5.26 7.05 -6.75
C SER A 257 5.28 5.73 -5.97
N MET A 258 5.39 5.79 -4.65
CA MET A 258 5.28 4.58 -3.82
C MET A 258 3.93 3.86 -3.95
N GLU A 259 2.85 4.61 -4.23
CA GLU A 259 1.55 4.01 -4.55
C GLU A 259 1.56 3.38 -5.94
N GLY A 260 2.20 4.01 -6.94
CA GLY A 260 2.41 3.40 -8.25
C GLY A 260 3.15 2.06 -8.17
N TRP A 261 4.20 1.96 -7.36
CA TRP A 261 4.90 0.70 -7.10
C TRP A 261 4.02 -0.36 -6.42
N LYS A 262 3.10 0.05 -5.54
CA LYS A 262 2.11 -0.85 -4.92
C LYS A 262 1.13 -1.39 -5.96
N GLU A 263 0.57 -0.52 -6.80
CA GLU A 263 -0.36 -0.93 -7.87
C GLU A 263 0.30 -1.88 -8.86
N MET A 264 1.55 -1.60 -9.26
CA MET A 264 2.32 -2.48 -10.16
C MET A 264 2.54 -3.87 -9.54
N LYS A 265 2.84 -3.93 -8.24
CA LYS A 265 2.96 -5.20 -7.51
C LYS A 265 1.64 -5.97 -7.51
N GLU A 266 0.53 -5.31 -7.19
CA GLU A 266 -0.79 -5.95 -7.12
C GLU A 266 -1.22 -6.51 -8.47
N LEU A 267 -0.94 -5.80 -9.57
CA LEU A 267 -1.15 -6.26 -10.94
C LEU A 267 -0.23 -7.44 -11.29
N HIS A 268 1.06 -7.35 -10.99
CA HIS A 268 2.01 -8.45 -11.18
C HIS A 268 1.53 -9.73 -10.46
N ASP A 269 1.19 -9.61 -9.17
CA ASP A 269 0.73 -10.72 -8.35
C ASP A 269 -0.57 -11.34 -8.89
N TYR A 270 -1.49 -10.51 -9.40
CA TYR A 270 -2.70 -10.99 -10.09
C TYR A 270 -2.37 -11.80 -11.35
N PHE A 271 -1.49 -11.29 -12.22
CA PHE A 271 -1.16 -11.96 -13.48
C PHE A 271 -0.42 -13.29 -13.28
N GLU A 272 0.42 -13.38 -12.25
CA GLU A 272 1.10 -14.63 -11.89
C GLU A 272 0.18 -15.58 -11.12
N GLY A 273 -0.77 -15.05 -10.34
CA GLY A 273 -1.77 -15.82 -9.62
C GLY A 273 -3.01 -16.23 -10.43
N TYR A 274 -3.13 -15.76 -11.67
CA TYR A 274 -4.39 -15.82 -12.44
C TYR A 274 -4.98 -17.23 -12.52
N ASP A 275 -4.18 -18.24 -12.84
CA ASP A 275 -4.67 -19.62 -13.01
C ASP A 275 -5.16 -20.21 -11.68
N ASN A 276 -4.46 -19.93 -10.58
CA ASN A 276 -4.88 -20.31 -9.24
C ASN A 276 -6.20 -19.63 -8.87
N ILE A 277 -6.31 -18.31 -9.09
CA ILE A 277 -7.52 -17.53 -8.81
C ILE A 277 -8.70 -18.08 -9.62
N LYS A 278 -8.50 -18.34 -10.92
CA LYS A 278 -9.52 -18.92 -11.80
C LYS A 278 -10.01 -20.29 -11.32
N SER A 279 -9.12 -21.09 -10.77
CA SER A 279 -9.44 -22.42 -10.22
C SER A 279 -10.00 -22.38 -8.80
N TYR A 280 -9.90 -21.23 -8.10
CA TYR A 280 -10.31 -21.09 -6.72
C TYR A 280 -11.81 -21.37 -6.55
N ARG A 281 -12.17 -22.01 -5.44
CA ARG A 281 -13.54 -22.34 -5.07
C ARG A 281 -13.76 -21.88 -3.64
N PRO A 282 -14.50 -20.78 -3.41
CA PRO A 282 -14.83 -20.34 -2.06
C PRO A 282 -15.55 -21.44 -1.28
N SER A 283 -15.18 -21.63 -0.01
CA SER A 283 -15.81 -22.60 0.89
C SER A 283 -17.10 -22.09 1.52
N ASP A 284 -17.30 -20.78 1.56
CA ASP A 284 -18.42 -20.08 2.18
C ASP A 284 -18.68 -18.74 1.47
N GLY A 285 -19.77 -18.08 1.86
CA GLY A 285 -20.17 -16.80 1.28
C GLY A 285 -19.22 -15.64 1.61
N ASP A 286 -18.46 -15.74 2.71
CA ASP A 286 -17.45 -14.74 3.06
C ASP A 286 -16.26 -14.81 2.09
N GLY A 287 -15.80 -16.01 1.75
CA GLY A 287 -14.76 -16.23 0.75
C GLY A 287 -15.16 -15.79 -0.66
N GLU A 288 -16.45 -15.92 -1.02
CA GLU A 288 -16.99 -15.42 -2.28
C GLU A 288 -16.96 -13.89 -2.33
N LYS A 289 -17.48 -13.24 -1.28
CA LYS A 289 -17.46 -11.78 -1.15
C LYS A 289 -16.05 -11.21 -1.25
N LEU A 290 -15.10 -11.82 -0.54
CA LEU A 290 -13.69 -11.42 -0.55
C LEU A 290 -13.05 -11.53 -1.93
N LEU A 291 -13.30 -12.63 -2.64
CA LEU A 291 -12.81 -12.82 -3.99
C LEU A 291 -13.35 -11.73 -4.93
N CYS A 292 -14.63 -11.40 -4.78
CA CYS A 292 -15.25 -10.35 -5.56
C CYS A 292 -14.70 -8.95 -5.24
N GLU A 293 -14.45 -8.63 -3.98
CA GLU A 293 -13.80 -7.37 -3.56
C GLU A 293 -12.39 -7.25 -4.16
N TYR A 294 -11.59 -8.32 -4.06
CA TYR A 294 -10.25 -8.38 -4.64
C TYR A 294 -10.28 -8.21 -6.18
N LEU A 295 -11.12 -8.98 -6.87
CA LEU A 295 -11.22 -8.89 -8.33
C LEU A 295 -11.74 -7.53 -8.81
N THR A 296 -12.63 -6.90 -8.03
CA THR A 296 -13.13 -5.55 -8.34
C THR A 296 -12.00 -4.53 -8.25
N HIS A 297 -11.21 -4.55 -7.17
CA HIS A 297 -10.02 -3.71 -7.01
C HIS A 297 -9.02 -3.92 -8.15
N ILE A 298 -8.72 -5.18 -8.50
CA ILE A 298 -7.82 -5.48 -9.63
C ILE A 298 -8.39 -5.01 -10.96
N ASN A 299 -9.71 -5.06 -11.17
CA ASN A 299 -10.34 -4.54 -12.39
C ASN A 299 -10.11 -3.03 -12.54
N GLU A 300 -10.29 -2.26 -11.45
CA GLU A 300 -10.03 -0.83 -11.43
C GLU A 300 -8.56 -0.51 -11.77
N LEU A 301 -7.62 -1.24 -11.15
CA LEU A 301 -6.19 -1.11 -11.47
C LEU A 301 -5.88 -1.48 -12.91
N TYR A 302 -6.46 -2.56 -13.42
CA TYR A 302 -6.25 -2.99 -14.79
C TYR A 302 -6.72 -1.92 -15.78
N GLU A 303 -7.91 -1.35 -15.57
CA GLU A 303 -8.47 -0.29 -16.40
C GLU A 303 -7.67 1.01 -16.34
N LYS A 304 -7.10 1.33 -15.17
CA LYS A 304 -6.20 2.46 -14.97
C LYS A 304 -4.92 2.31 -15.79
N HIS A 305 -4.30 1.12 -15.77
CA HIS A 305 -2.97 0.89 -16.34
C HIS A 305 -2.97 0.48 -17.82
N ILE A 306 -4.00 -0.22 -18.31
CA ILE A 306 -4.00 -0.82 -19.67
C ILE A 306 -3.72 0.18 -20.80
N LYS A 307 -4.22 1.42 -20.70
CA LYS A 307 -4.05 2.45 -21.74
C LYS A 307 -2.59 2.84 -21.97
N GLU A 308 -1.81 2.84 -20.90
CA GLU A 308 -0.40 3.26 -20.92
C GLU A 308 0.54 2.07 -21.07
N SER A 309 0.07 0.89 -20.66
CA SER A 309 0.82 -0.37 -20.68
C SER A 309 0.69 -1.18 -21.97
N CYS A 310 -0.36 -0.95 -22.77
CA CYS A 310 -0.66 -1.76 -23.95
C CYS A 310 -0.77 -0.97 -25.25
N VAL A 311 -0.16 -1.48 -26.31
CA VAL A 311 -0.30 -0.96 -27.68
C VAL A 311 -0.91 -2.04 -28.55
N CYS A 312 -2.16 -1.83 -29.00
CA CYS A 312 -2.87 -2.81 -29.82
C CYS A 312 -2.83 -2.46 -31.30
N ILE A 313 -2.43 -3.43 -32.13
CA ILE A 313 -2.33 -3.30 -33.58
C ILE A 313 -3.37 -4.21 -34.23
N ARG A 314 -4.00 -3.69 -35.28
CA ARG A 314 -4.97 -4.42 -36.10
C ARG A 314 -4.38 -4.55 -37.50
N LYS A 315 -3.51 -5.56 -37.75
CA LYS A 315 -3.19 -6.14 -39.08
C LYS A 315 -2.01 -7.12 -39.03
N PRO A 316 -2.10 -8.30 -39.68
CA PRO A 316 -3.30 -8.93 -40.26
C PRO A 316 -4.29 -9.46 -39.19
N ASN A 317 -3.81 -9.78 -37.99
CA ASN A 317 -4.62 -10.15 -36.82
C ASN A 317 -4.60 -9.05 -35.75
N PHE A 318 -5.58 -9.05 -34.84
CA PHE A 318 -5.57 -8.17 -33.67
C PHE A 318 -4.63 -8.75 -32.62
N PHE A 319 -3.60 -7.99 -32.24
CA PHE A 319 -2.71 -8.35 -31.13
C PHE A 319 -2.32 -7.09 -30.36
N CYS A 320 -1.98 -7.25 -29.09
CA CYS A 320 -1.53 -6.18 -28.22
C CYS A 320 -0.09 -6.47 -27.76
N LEU A 321 0.74 -5.43 -27.77
CA LEU A 321 2.11 -5.46 -27.28
C LEU A 321 2.17 -4.83 -25.90
N GLU A 322 2.93 -5.45 -25.02
CA GLU A 322 3.20 -5.00 -23.66
C GLU A 322 4.36 -4.00 -23.68
N LYS A 323 4.10 -2.77 -23.21
CA LYS A 323 5.15 -1.78 -22.98
C LYS A 323 5.94 -2.10 -21.70
N PHE A 324 5.27 -2.68 -20.71
CA PHE A 324 5.81 -3.00 -19.39
C PHE A 324 5.57 -4.46 -19.02
N PRO A 325 6.24 -5.42 -19.70
CA PRO A 325 6.00 -6.86 -19.52
C PRO A 325 6.40 -7.38 -18.13
N HIS A 326 7.10 -6.58 -17.33
CA HIS A 326 7.50 -6.93 -15.96
C HIS A 326 6.34 -6.88 -14.95
N TYR A 327 5.20 -6.28 -15.31
CA TYR A 327 4.05 -6.17 -14.40
C TYR A 327 2.68 -6.18 -15.06
N PHE A 328 2.62 -5.97 -16.39
CA PHE A 328 1.36 -5.85 -17.09
C PHE A 328 1.27 -6.82 -18.27
N LYS A 329 0.19 -7.61 -18.32
CA LYS A 329 -0.12 -8.48 -19.46
C LYS A 329 -1.26 -7.90 -20.29
N CYS A 330 -1.08 -7.80 -21.61
CA CYS A 330 -2.04 -7.16 -22.51
C CYS A 330 -3.01 -8.14 -23.18
N ASP A 331 -2.86 -9.44 -22.95
CA ASP A 331 -3.77 -10.45 -23.47
C ASP A 331 -5.16 -10.29 -22.81
N LYS A 332 -6.20 -10.22 -23.64
CA LYS A 332 -7.61 -10.11 -23.22
C LYS A 332 -8.02 -11.17 -22.19
N LYS A 333 -7.38 -12.35 -22.19
CA LYS A 333 -7.71 -13.42 -21.23
C LYS A 333 -7.49 -12.98 -19.77
N TYR A 334 -6.55 -12.08 -19.51
CA TYR A 334 -6.26 -11.57 -18.18
C TYR A 334 -7.14 -10.38 -17.78
N TYR A 335 -8.14 -10.00 -18.59
CA TYR A 335 -9.04 -8.94 -18.19
C TYR A 335 -9.95 -9.41 -17.03
N PRO A 336 -9.91 -8.77 -15.84
CA PRO A 336 -10.57 -9.29 -14.63
C PRO A 336 -12.08 -9.45 -14.74
N ASN A 337 -12.74 -8.70 -15.62
CA ASN A 337 -14.19 -8.78 -15.87
C ASN A 337 -14.67 -10.22 -16.19
N ALA A 338 -13.86 -11.02 -16.89
CA ALA A 338 -14.18 -12.42 -17.17
C ALA A 338 -14.24 -13.26 -15.88
N LEU A 339 -13.31 -13.03 -14.94
CA LEU A 339 -13.32 -13.70 -13.64
C LEU A 339 -14.50 -13.21 -12.78
N LEU A 340 -14.74 -11.90 -12.72
CA LEU A 340 -15.86 -11.30 -11.99
C LEU A 340 -17.20 -11.90 -12.43
N SER A 341 -17.39 -12.05 -13.75
CA SER A 341 -18.57 -12.70 -14.31
C SER A 341 -18.63 -14.20 -13.97
N SER A 342 -17.50 -14.91 -14.05
CA SER A 342 -17.45 -16.35 -13.74
C SER A 342 -17.75 -16.66 -12.27
N PHE A 343 -17.36 -15.77 -11.37
CA PHE A 343 -17.63 -15.85 -9.94
C PHE A 343 -18.94 -15.17 -9.52
N LYS A 344 -19.74 -14.66 -10.48
CA LYS A 344 -21.03 -13.99 -10.25
C LYS A 344 -20.94 -12.82 -9.26
N CYS A 345 -19.84 -12.08 -9.30
CA CYS A 345 -19.66 -10.90 -8.48
C CYS A 345 -20.68 -9.82 -8.88
N ASN A 346 -21.40 -9.25 -7.91
CA ASN A 346 -22.34 -8.15 -8.14
C ASN A 346 -21.55 -6.92 -8.62
N MET A 347 -21.55 -6.66 -9.92
CA MET A 347 -21.00 -5.44 -10.49
C MET A 347 -22.12 -4.54 -11.01
N GLU A 348 -21.96 -3.22 -10.88
CA GLU A 348 -22.69 -2.29 -11.72
C GLU A 348 -22.31 -2.59 -13.19
N GLU A 349 -23.29 -2.76 -14.06
CA GLU A 349 -23.05 -3.08 -15.47
C GLU A 349 -22.19 -1.98 -16.11
N THR A 350 -20.94 -2.30 -16.45
CA THR A 350 -20.12 -1.43 -17.28
C THR A 350 -20.70 -1.45 -18.69
N SER A 351 -21.20 -0.29 -19.15
CA SER A 351 -21.80 -0.11 -20.48
C SER A 351 -20.85 -0.38 -21.67
N GLN A 352 -19.55 -0.61 -21.43
CA GLN A 352 -18.54 -0.88 -22.44
C GLN A 352 -18.16 -2.36 -22.50
N SER A 353 -18.43 -3.00 -23.64
CA SER A 353 -17.91 -4.34 -23.91
C SER A 353 -16.37 -4.37 -23.93
N VAL A 354 -15.76 -5.46 -23.46
CA VAL A 354 -14.31 -5.73 -23.53
C VAL A 354 -13.76 -5.49 -24.93
N GLU A 355 -14.52 -5.90 -25.95
CA GLU A 355 -14.19 -5.69 -27.36
C GLU A 355 -14.05 -4.21 -27.73
N SER A 356 -14.96 -3.36 -27.22
CA SER A 356 -14.95 -1.92 -27.45
C SER A 356 -13.82 -1.21 -26.70
N LEU A 357 -13.52 -1.66 -25.47
CA LEU A 357 -12.42 -1.16 -24.66
C LEU A 357 -11.09 -1.39 -25.37
N PHE A 358 -10.82 -2.63 -25.79
CA PHE A 358 -9.58 -2.99 -26.49
C PHE A 358 -9.45 -2.33 -27.87
N LYS A 359 -10.56 -2.11 -28.59
CA LYS A 359 -10.55 -1.33 -29.84
C LYS A 359 -10.11 0.12 -29.61
N SER A 360 -10.42 0.70 -28.45
CA SER A 360 -10.02 2.07 -28.10
C SER A 360 -8.50 2.24 -27.90
N PHE A 361 -7.79 1.16 -27.57
CA PHE A 361 -6.34 1.13 -27.39
C PHE A 361 -5.55 0.96 -28.70
N THR A 362 -6.25 0.90 -29.84
CA THR A 362 -5.60 0.95 -31.14
C THR A 362 -5.26 2.40 -31.53
N PRO A 363 -4.18 2.67 -32.30
CA PRO A 363 -3.84 4.01 -32.76
C PRO A 363 -5.00 4.75 -33.44
N LEU A 364 -5.87 4.01 -34.13
CA LEU A 364 -7.11 4.51 -34.74
C LEU A 364 -8.17 4.82 -33.66
N GLY A 365 -8.46 3.88 -32.75
CA GLY A 365 -9.42 4.06 -31.65
C GLY A 365 -9.09 5.25 -30.75
N SER A 366 -7.82 5.44 -30.40
CA SER A 366 -7.36 6.55 -29.56
C SER A 366 -7.53 7.92 -30.26
N ARG A 367 -7.38 7.97 -31.60
CA ARG A 367 -7.70 9.18 -32.40
C ARG A 367 -9.21 9.49 -32.40
N PHE A 368 -10.07 8.47 -32.48
CA PHE A 368 -11.53 8.65 -32.43
C PHE A 368 -12.00 9.11 -31.04
N GLN A 369 -11.44 8.56 -29.95
CA GLN A 369 -11.74 9.02 -28.59
C GLN A 369 -11.23 10.44 -28.32
N ARG A 370 -10.03 10.82 -28.77
CA ARG A 370 -9.56 12.22 -28.66
C ARG A 370 -10.49 13.20 -29.39
N LYS A 371 -11.04 12.81 -30.54
CA LYS A 371 -12.06 13.61 -31.25
C LYS A 371 -13.38 13.67 -30.48
N SER A 372 -13.84 12.56 -29.87
CA SER A 372 -15.09 12.54 -29.10
C SER A 372 -14.98 13.30 -27.77
N LEU A 373 -13.84 13.23 -27.08
CA LEU A 373 -13.53 14.00 -25.86
C LEU A 373 -13.46 15.50 -26.16
N LYS A 374 -12.80 15.90 -27.25
CA LYS A 374 -12.82 17.30 -27.72
C LYS A 374 -14.24 17.79 -28.04
N LYS A 375 -15.07 16.93 -28.65
CA LYS A 375 -16.48 17.24 -28.93
C LYS A 375 -17.32 17.36 -27.65
N LYS A 376 -17.10 16.49 -26.65
CA LYS A 376 -17.75 16.58 -25.33
C LYS A 376 -17.30 17.84 -24.58
N GLN A 377 -16.00 18.13 -24.50
CA GLN A 377 -15.47 19.35 -23.88
C GLN A 377 -16.01 20.62 -24.56
N PHE A 378 -16.14 20.61 -25.89
CA PHE A 378 -16.78 21.70 -26.62
C PHE A 378 -18.26 21.87 -26.25
N LEU A 379 -19.03 20.77 -26.14
CA LEU A 379 -20.43 20.82 -25.72
C LEU A 379 -20.61 21.28 -24.27
N TYR A 380 -19.74 20.84 -23.36
CA TYR A 380 -19.73 21.33 -21.96
C TYR A 380 -19.39 22.83 -21.90
N ALA A 381 -18.42 23.30 -22.68
CA ALA A 381 -18.06 24.72 -22.74
C ALA A 381 -19.16 25.61 -23.36
N VAL A 382 -19.98 25.06 -24.27
CA VAL A 382 -21.17 25.74 -24.80
C VAL A 382 -22.25 25.83 -23.71
N GLN A 383 -22.52 24.74 -22.99
CA GLN A 383 -23.48 24.72 -21.87
C GLN A 383 -23.07 25.60 -20.67
N GLU A 384 -21.77 25.81 -20.42
CA GLU A 384 -21.29 26.76 -19.41
C GLU A 384 -21.47 28.20 -19.86
N ARG A 385 -21.27 28.53 -21.14
CA ARG A 385 -21.54 29.88 -21.66
C ARG A 385 -23.02 30.24 -21.57
N ASP A 386 -23.91 29.30 -21.86
CA ASP A 386 -25.36 29.54 -21.77
C ASP A 386 -25.80 29.77 -20.30
N ARG A 387 -25.16 29.08 -19.33
CA ARG A 387 -25.37 29.31 -17.89
C ARG A 387 -24.81 30.65 -17.40
N HIS A 388 -23.65 31.06 -17.90
CA HIS A 388 -23.06 32.35 -17.53
C HIS A 388 -23.79 33.54 -18.16
N HIS A 389 -24.41 33.38 -19.34
CA HIS A 389 -25.27 34.41 -19.92
C HIS A 389 -26.55 34.63 -19.10
N SER A 390 -27.11 33.57 -18.51
CA SER A 390 -28.30 33.64 -17.64
C SER A 390 -28.02 34.25 -16.26
N LEU A 391 -26.76 34.24 -15.79
CA LEU A 391 -26.37 34.79 -14.48
C LEU A 391 -25.80 36.22 -14.57
N ALA A 392 -25.43 36.67 -15.78
CA ALA A 392 -24.89 38.00 -16.02
C ALA A 392 -25.98 39.09 -16.13
N GLU A 393 -27.24 38.73 -16.41
CA GLU A 393 -28.35 39.70 -16.41
C GLU A 393 -28.77 40.14 -15.00
N ASP A 394 -28.41 39.39 -13.95
CA ASP A 394 -28.86 39.64 -12.58
C ASP A 394 -27.87 40.46 -11.71
N SER A 395 -26.67 40.83 -12.19
CA SER A 395 -25.64 41.44 -11.33
C SER A 395 -25.13 42.83 -11.72
N GLU A 396 -25.68 43.53 -12.70
CA GLU A 396 -25.27 44.90 -13.03
C GLU A 396 -25.99 45.98 -12.19
N ARG A 397 -25.71 46.03 -10.88
CA ARG A 397 -25.70 47.28 -10.08
C ARG A 397 -24.73 47.17 -8.91
N ALA A 398 -23.49 47.62 -9.11
CA ALA A 398 -22.77 48.52 -8.19
C ALA A 398 -21.26 48.63 -8.54
N TYR A 399 -20.88 49.81 -9.01
CA TYR A 399 -19.64 50.55 -8.75
C TYR A 399 -18.25 49.93 -8.97
N GLY A 400 -17.56 50.45 -10.00
CA GLY A 400 -16.30 51.21 -9.80
C GLY A 400 -14.96 50.47 -9.88
N ASN A 401 -14.35 50.44 -11.08
CA ASN A 401 -12.91 50.22 -11.34
C ASN A 401 -12.14 51.59 -11.19
N PRO A 402 -10.79 51.75 -11.26
CA PRO A 402 -9.78 50.79 -11.76
C PRO A 402 -8.33 50.80 -11.18
N SER A 403 -7.62 49.74 -11.57
CA SER A 403 -6.21 49.70 -12.05
C SER A 403 -5.15 49.04 -11.15
N ARG A 404 -4.48 48.02 -11.71
CA ARG A 404 -3.05 48.08 -12.04
C ARG A 404 -2.65 46.97 -13.01
N ARG A 405 -1.81 47.37 -13.97
CA ARG A 405 -1.33 46.62 -15.14
C ARG A 405 -0.33 45.51 -14.76
N ARG A 406 -0.29 44.49 -15.64
CA ARG A 406 0.71 43.42 -15.78
C ARG A 406 2.15 43.94 -15.90
N LEU A 407 3.11 43.16 -15.40
CA LEU A 407 4.46 43.03 -15.96
C LEU A 407 4.98 41.60 -15.70
N GLN A 408 5.37 40.92 -16.78
CA GLN A 408 6.07 39.63 -16.82
C GLN A 408 7.57 39.86 -16.67
N LEU A 409 8.30 38.96 -16.01
CA LEU A 409 9.74 38.76 -16.26
C LEU A 409 10.10 37.27 -16.24
N ALA A 410 10.80 36.87 -17.29
CA ALA A 410 11.51 35.62 -17.47
C ALA A 410 12.87 35.67 -16.76
N TYR A 411 13.44 34.52 -16.41
CA TYR A 411 14.84 34.41 -16.01
C TYR A 411 15.57 33.37 -16.87
N GLN A 412 16.65 33.82 -17.52
CA GLN A 412 17.71 33.00 -18.09
C GLN A 412 18.84 32.85 -17.07
N ALA A 413 19.60 31.79 -17.30
CA ALA A 413 20.77 31.33 -16.58
C ALA A 413 21.94 32.32 -16.55
N GLU A 414 22.74 32.22 -15.49
CA GLU A 414 24.16 31.85 -15.54
C GLU A 414 24.46 30.89 -14.38
#